data_AF-A0AA97AID6-F1
#
_entry.id   AF-A0AA97AID6-F1
#
_cell.length_a   1.000
_cell.length_b   1.000
_cell.length_c   1.000
_cell.angle_alpha   90.00
_cell.angle_beta   90.00
_cell.angle_gamma   90.00
#
_symmetry.space_group_name_H-M   'P 1'
#
loop_
_entity.id
_entity.type
_entity.pdbx_description
1 polymer ?
#
loop_
_entity_poly.entity_id
_entity_poly.type
_entity_poly.pdbx_seq_one_letter_code
_entity_poly.pdbx_strand_id
1 'polypeptide(L)'
;MPETKNYYLICYDIRDPKRWRRVFKLLKGYGESLQYSIFRCRLTTRDREKLRWELEKILKEEDSLLIAGLCDRCVQRIQSCNRPESWVIPEDCHRIF
;
A
#
# COMPACT_ATOMS: atom_id res chain seq x y z
N MET A 1 24.97 -11.63 5.90
CA MET A 1 24.01 -12.71 5.54
C MET A 1 22.91 -12.11 4.69
N PRO A 2 22.51 -12.73 3.56
CA PRO A 2 21.39 -12.23 2.78
C PRO A 2 20.11 -12.32 3.61
N GLU A 3 19.44 -11.19 3.82
CA GLU A 3 18.15 -11.18 4.51
C GLU A 3 17.05 -11.71 3.58
N THR A 4 16.26 -12.65 4.11
CA THR A 4 15.11 -13.20 3.40
C THR A 4 14.06 -12.11 3.20
N LYS A 5 13.59 -11.96 1.96
CA LYS A 5 12.51 -11.03 1.63
C LYS A 5 11.15 -11.71 1.74
N ASN A 6 10.25 -11.10 2.51
CA ASN A 6 8.87 -11.54 2.70
C ASN A 6 7.90 -10.58 1.99
N TYR A 7 6.71 -11.08 1.67
CA TYR A 7 5.66 -10.23 1.13
C TYR A 7 4.92 -9.52 2.26
N TYR A 8 4.62 -8.25 2.02
CA TYR A 8 3.81 -7.42 2.90
C TYR A 8 2.73 -6.72 2.10
N LEU A 9 1.54 -6.66 2.69
CA LEU A 9 0.47 -5.79 2.27
C LEU A 9 0.56 -4.51 3.10
N ILE A 10 0.62 -3.37 2.43
CA ILE A 10 0.65 -2.05 3.05
C ILE A 10 -0.65 -1.35 2.70
N CYS A 11 -1.47 -1.13 3.71
CA CYS A 11 -2.74 -0.42 3.58
C CYS A 11 -2.64 0.90 4.31
N TYR A 12 -3.15 1.97 3.72
CA TYR A 12 -3.19 3.28 4.37
C TYR A 12 -4.53 3.97 4.17
N ASP A 13 -4.90 4.80 5.14
CA ASP A 13 -6.01 5.74 5.04
C ASP A 13 -5.46 7.13 5.37
N ILE A 14 -5.40 8.01 4.36
CA ILE A 14 -4.76 9.32 4.45
C ILE A 14 -5.75 10.36 3.96
N ARG A 15 -6.05 11.33 4.83
CA ARG A 15 -7.08 12.35 4.56
C ARG A 15 -6.58 13.54 3.76
N ASP A 16 -5.29 13.86 3.85
CA ASP A 16 -4.70 14.98 3.12
C ASP A 16 -4.10 14.51 1.77
N PRO A 17 -4.52 15.12 0.64
CA PRO A 17 -4.05 14.75 -0.69
C PRO A 17 -2.56 14.99 -0.92
N LYS A 18 -1.95 16.00 -0.28
CA LYS A 18 -0.52 16.29 -0.45
C LYS A 18 0.33 15.23 0.24
N ARG A 19 -0.04 14.82 1.45
CA ARG A 19 0.58 13.70 2.18
C ARG A 19 0.36 12.38 1.45
N TRP A 20 -0.85 12.15 0.95
CA TRP A 20 -1.16 10.97 0.14
C TRP A 20 -0.23 10.85 -1.07
N ARG A 21 -0.07 11.91 -1.89
CA ARG A 21 0.84 11.89 -3.05
C ARG A 21 2.27 11.56 -2.67
N ARG A 22 2.73 12.05 -1.51
CA ARG A 22 4.08 11.75 -0.99
C ARG A 22 4.21 10.28 -0.59
N VAL A 23 3.24 9.74 0.14
CA VAL A 23 3.20 8.32 0.53
C VAL A 23 3.12 7.42 -0.69
N PHE A 24 2.24 7.73 -1.66
CA PHE A 24 2.10 6.98 -2.89
C PHE A 24 3.41 6.93 -3.69
N LYS A 25 4.10 8.07 -3.82
CA LYS A 25 5.41 8.15 -4.50
C LYS A 25 6.48 7.34 -3.75
N LEU A 26 6.48 7.38 -2.42
CA LEU A 26 7.38 6.59 -1.59
C LEU A 26 7.15 5.09 -1.82
N LEU A 27 5.91 4.61 -1.69
CA LEU A 27 5.56 3.19 -1.79
C LEU A 27 5.80 2.62 -3.19
N LYS A 28 5.65 3.41 -4.26
CA LYS A 28 6.04 3.02 -5.62
C LYS A 28 7.53 2.64 -5.74
N GLY A 29 8.40 3.14 -4.86
CA GLY A 29 9.81 2.73 -4.82
C GLY A 29 10.04 1.35 -4.17
N TYR A 30 9.08 0.88 -3.37
CA TYR A 30 9.21 -0.34 -2.57
C TYR A 30 8.39 -1.52 -3.10
N GLY A 31 7.37 -1.27 -3.91
CA GLY A 31 6.51 -2.32 -4.45
C GLY A 31 5.45 -1.84 -5.43
N GLU A 32 4.42 -2.66 -5.58
CA GLU A 32 3.37 -2.52 -6.57
C GLU A 32 2.06 -2.02 -5.94
N SER A 33 1.39 -1.09 -6.60
CA SER A 33 0.05 -0.62 -6.19
C SER A 33 -1.01 -1.63 -6.63
N LEU A 34 -1.78 -2.17 -5.69
CA LEU A 34 -2.92 -3.06 -5.98
C LEU A 34 -4.23 -2.26 -6.07
N GLN A 35 -4.41 -1.27 -5.21
CA GLN A 35 -5.50 -0.30 -5.22
C GLN A 35 -4.98 1.07 -4.77
N TYR A 36 -5.83 2.10 -4.78
CA TYR A 36 -5.45 3.45 -4.39
C TYR A 36 -4.84 3.56 -2.99
N SER A 37 -5.30 2.71 -2.06
CA SER A 37 -4.89 2.68 -0.65
C SER A 37 -4.15 1.40 -0.26
N ILE A 38 -3.81 0.54 -1.23
CA ILE A 38 -3.26 -0.79 -0.98
C ILE A 38 -2.05 -1.05 -1.88
N PHE A 39 -0.91 -1.37 -1.26
CA PHE A 39 0.33 -1.74 -1.91
C PHE A 39 0.78 -3.14 -1.50
N ARG A 40 1.44 -3.83 -2.42
CA ARG A 40 2.15 -5.07 -2.18
C ARG A 40 3.65 -4.84 -2.32
N CYS A 41 4.39 -5.10 -1.26
CA CYS A 41 5.84 -4.93 -1.23
C CYS A 41 6.54 -6.24 -0.89
N ARG A 42 7.74 -6.45 -1.45
CA ARG A 42 8.59 -7.60 -1.11
C ARG A 42 9.85 -7.09 -0.40
N LEU A 43 9.83 -7.14 0.93
CA LEU A 43 10.77 -6.42 1.79
C LEU A 43 11.55 -7.38 2.68
N THR A 44 12.81 -7.03 2.96
CA THR A 44 13.52 -7.58 4.11
C THR A 44 12.96 -7.00 5.41
N THR A 45 13.34 -7.57 6.56
CA THR A 45 12.96 -6.99 7.86
C THR A 45 13.51 -5.57 8.01
N ARG A 46 14.75 -5.33 7.56
CA ARG A 46 15.35 -3.98 7.57
C ARG A 46 14.62 -3.00 6.65
N ASP A 47 14.31 -3.41 5.42
CA ASP A 47 13.58 -2.55 4.48
C ASP A 47 12.19 -2.20 5.00
N ARG A 48 11.53 -3.14 5.70
CA ARG A 48 10.24 -2.91 6.33
C ARG A 48 10.31 -1.84 7.42
N GLU A 49 11.28 -1.93 8.33
CA GLU A 49 11.46 -0.90 9.37
C GLU A 49 11.85 0.45 8.79
N LYS A 50 12.73 0.46 7.77
CA LYS A 50 13.08 1.68 7.05
C LYS A 50 11.86 2.34 6.43
N LEU A 51 11.04 1.56 5.72
CA LEU A 51 9.82 2.06 5.11
C LEU A 51 8.84 2.60 6.15
N ARG A 52 8.65 1.88 7.26
CA ARG A 52 7.82 2.33 8.38
C ARG A 52 8.29 3.70 8.90
N TRP A 53 9.59 3.86 9.13
CA TRP A 53 10.16 5.12 9.59
C TRP A 53 10.01 6.25 8.57
N GLU A 54 10.17 5.98 7.27
CA GLU A 54 9.94 6.98 6.22
C GLU A 54 8.47 7.40 6.14
N LEU A 55 7.54 6.48 6.36
CA LEU A 55 6.10 6.76 6.42
C LEU A 55 5.72 7.58 7.65
N GLU A 56 6.25 7.26 8.83
CA GLU A 56 6.00 7.99 10.08
C GLU A 56 6.38 9.48 9.99
N LYS A 57 7.34 9.86 9.13
CA LYS A 57 7.68 11.27 8.88
C LYS A 57 6.65 12.04 8.05
N ILE A 58 5.81 11.32 7.31
CA ILE A 58 4.85 11.91 6.37
C ILE A 58 3.45 11.87 6.99
N LEU A 59 3.10 10.78 7.67
CA LEU A 59 1.80 10.57 8.30
C LEU A 59 1.59 11.48 9.51
N LYS A 60 0.32 11.73 9.85
CA LYS A 60 -0.08 12.39 11.11
C LYS A 60 -1.05 11.50 11.88
N GLU A 61 -1.41 11.95 13.07
CA GLU A 61 -2.30 11.26 14.03
C GLU A 61 -3.66 10.87 13.44
N GLU A 62 -4.17 11.62 12.46
CA GLU A 62 -5.44 11.35 11.78
C GLU A 62 -5.35 10.31 10.65
N ASP A 63 -4.14 9.93 10.23
CA ASP A 63 -3.92 8.93 9.20
C ASP A 63 -3.75 7.55 9.83
N SER A 64 -4.11 6.50 9.10
CA SER A 64 -3.94 5.11 9.55
C SER A 64 -3.03 4.33 8.61
N LEU A 65 -2.17 3.49 9.18
CA LEU A 65 -1.25 2.61 8.45
C LEU A 65 -1.37 1.19 8.99
N LEU A 66 -1.54 0.22 8.10
CA LEU A 66 -1.55 -1.20 8.40
C LEU A 66 -0.52 -1.92 7.53
N ILE A 67 0.33 -2.74 8.17
CA ILE A 67 1.32 -3.56 7.50
C ILE A 67 1.05 -5.02 7.87
N ALA A 68 0.57 -5.82 6.92
CA ALA A 68 0.29 -7.25 7.11
C ALA A 68 1.34 -8.10 6.39
N GLY A 69 1.97 -9.04 7.10
CA GLY A 69 2.82 -10.04 6.48
C GLY A 69 1.98 -11.08 5.74
N LEU A 70 2.42 -11.47 4.54
CA LEU A 70 1.78 -12.48 3.70
C LEU A 70 2.75 -13.61 3.38
N CYS A 71 2.29 -14.85 3.47
CA CYS A 71 3.00 -15.98 2.89
C CYS A 71 2.75 -16.05 1.38
N ASP A 72 3.62 -16.76 0.66
CA ASP A 72 3.53 -16.89 -0.81
C ASP A 72 2.16 -17.41 -1.27
N ARG A 73 1.58 -18.37 -0.53
CA ARG A 73 0.25 -18.91 -0.82
C ARG A 73 -0.86 -17.85 -0.71
N CYS A 74 -0.78 -16.95 0.28
CA CYS A 74 -1.74 -15.87 0.43
C CYS A 74 -1.63 -14.86 -0.72
N VAL A 75 -0.41 -14.56 -1.16
CA VAL A 75 -0.17 -13.63 -2.28
C VAL A 75 -0.78 -14.15 -3.58
N GLN A 76 -0.64 -15.44 -3.86
CA GLN A 76 -1.23 -16.08 -5.06
C GLN A 76 -2.75 -16.10 -5.04
N ARG A 77 -3.38 -15.94 -3.87
CA ARG A 77 -4.83 -15.96 -3.69
C ARG A 77 -5.47 -14.57 -3.68
N ILE A 78 -4.69 -13.50 -3.83
CA ILE A 78 -5.23 -12.15 -3.94
C ILE A 78 -6.05 -12.07 -5.23
N GLN A 79 -7.32 -11.70 -5.10
CA GLN A 79 -8.26 -11.57 -6.23
C GLN A 79 -8.88 -10.18 -6.21
N SER A 80 -8.94 -9.54 -7.37
CA SER A 80 -9.75 -8.34 -7.58
C SER A 80 -11.17 -8.77 -7.90
N CYS A 81 -12.11 -8.50 -7.00
CA CYS A 81 -13.49 -8.97 -7.11
C CYS A 81 -14.44 -8.00 -7.82
N ASN A 82 -13.96 -6.82 -8.24
CA ASN A 82 -14.77 -5.82 -8.93
C ASN A 82 -15.16 -6.38 -10.31
N ARG A 83 -16.45 -6.67 -10.51
CA ARG A 83 -16.97 -7.16 -11.80
C ARG A 83 -17.25 -5.96 -12.71
N PRO A 84 -16.58 -5.79 -13.85
CA PRO A 84 -16.78 -4.62 -14.70
C PRO A 84 -18.25 -4.45 -15.15
N GLU A 85 -19.00 -5.54 -15.24
CA GLU A 85 -20.42 -5.56 -15.66
C GLU A 85 -21.41 -5.09 -14.58
N SER A 86 -21.05 -5.16 -13.29
CA SER A 86 -21.97 -4.86 -12.18
C SER A 86 -21.60 -3.58 -11.42
N TRP A 87 -20.37 -3.10 -11.57
CA TRP A 87 -19.85 -1.96 -10.84
C TRP A 87 -19.58 -0.85 -11.86
N VAL A 88 -20.54 0.07 -12.03
CA VAL A 88 -20.33 1.29 -12.80
C VAL A 88 -19.14 2.00 -12.16
N ILE A 89 -17.99 2.06 -12.84
CA ILE A 89 -16.85 2.85 -12.41
C ILE A 89 -17.24 4.29 -12.76
N PRO A 90 -17.64 5.14 -11.81
CA PRO A 90 -17.89 6.53 -12.13
C PRO A 90 -16.56 7.10 -12.60
N GLU A 91 -16.56 7.77 -13.76
CA GLU A 91 -15.35 8.31 -14.42
C GLU A 91 -14.50 9.20 -13.49
N ASP A 92 -15.06 9.66 -12.35
CA ASP A 92 -14.43 10.52 -11.37
C ASP A 92 -14.40 9.99 -9.91
N CYS A 93 -14.51 8.68 -9.66
CA CYS A 93 -14.30 8.16 -8.30
C CYS A 93 -12.84 8.25 -7.80
N HIS A 94 -11.92 8.78 -8.61
CA HIS A 94 -10.48 8.74 -8.35
C HIS A 94 -9.84 10.09 -8.00
N ARG A 95 -10.63 11.16 -7.85
CA ARG A 95 -10.13 12.47 -7.40
C ARG A 95 -10.78 12.84 -6.07
N ILE A 96 -10.17 12.39 -4.98
CA ILE A 96 -10.32 13.10 -3.71
C ILE A 96 -9.43 14.35 -3.83
N PHE A 97 -10.10 15.50 -3.93
CA PHE A 97 -9.56 16.87 -4.10
C PHE A 97 -8.30 17.12 -3.28
#